data_AF-A0ABD1ZJP0-F1
#
_entry.id   AF-A0ABD1ZJP0-F1
#
_cell.length_a   1.000
_cell.length_b   1.000
_cell.length_c   1.000
_cell.angle_alpha   90.00
_cell.angle_beta   90.00
_cell.angle_gamma   90.00
#
_symmetry.space_group_name_H-M   'P 1'
#
loop_
_entity.id
_entity.type
_entity.pdbx_description
1 polymer ?
#
loop_
_entity_poly.entity_id
_entity_poly.type
_entity_poly.pdbx_seq_one_letter_code
_entity_poly.pdbx_strand_id
1 'polypeptide(L)'
;MPRSLVEGTLVINRHRKNEAIKDEECDKDAKSDNYSMGASLNQSDIQTLVVKSLESFGVSSHLRYLVLMLENVLVKKFCQNVCGTHFFTFPSNVTSDQMLPYAWIGNLAKQCPEIYAWSYAPESFVVCTPSLNLL
;
A
#
# COMPACT_ATOMS: atom_id res chain seq x y z
N MET A 1 5.45 14.30 -32.92
CA MET A 1 4.53 13.53 -32.04
C MET A 1 4.73 14.04 -30.62
N PRO A 2 3.74 14.65 -29.95
CA PRO A 2 3.95 15.07 -28.57
C PRO A 2 3.96 13.80 -27.70
N ARG A 3 5.05 13.61 -26.94
CA ARG A 3 5.12 12.59 -25.88
C ARG A 3 4.01 12.90 -24.88
N SER A 4 2.99 12.05 -24.83
CA SER A 4 2.01 12.07 -23.75
C SER A 4 2.78 11.82 -22.45
N LEU A 5 2.81 12.85 -21.60
CA LEU A 5 3.26 12.72 -20.23
C LEU A 5 2.35 11.68 -19.57
N VAL A 6 2.89 10.52 -19.20
CA VAL A 6 2.12 9.51 -18.46
C VAL A 6 1.97 10.04 -17.04
N GLU A 7 0.89 10.77 -16.79
CA GLU A 7 0.59 11.32 -15.48
C GLU A 7 0.04 10.19 -14.59
N GLY A 8 0.87 9.75 -13.63
CA GLY A 8 0.50 8.77 -12.62
C GLY A 8 -0.13 9.47 -11.43
N THR A 9 -1.32 9.05 -11.04
CA THR A 9 -2.03 9.52 -9.86
C THR A 9 -1.72 8.61 -8.68
N LEU A 10 -1.16 9.16 -7.60
CA LEU A 10 -0.83 8.42 -6.39
C LEU A 10 -2.00 8.41 -5.40
N VAL A 11 -2.52 7.22 -5.11
CA VAL A 11 -3.53 6.96 -4.08
C VAL A 11 -2.82 6.35 -2.87
N ILE A 12 -3.07 6.88 -1.67
CA ILE A 12 -2.39 6.39 -0.47
C ILE A 12 -3.43 6.02 0.57
N ASN A 13 -3.38 4.77 1.04
CA ASN A 13 -4.11 4.35 2.24
C ASN A 13 -3.35 4.83 3.48
N ARG A 14 -3.38 6.14 3.74
CA ARG A 14 -2.61 6.79 4.80
C ARG A 14 -3.41 6.88 6.10
N HIS A 15 -2.71 6.72 7.23
CA HIS A 15 -3.20 7.21 8.52
C HIS A 15 -3.24 8.75 8.48
N ARG A 16 -4.37 9.35 8.86
CA ARG A 16 -4.50 10.81 8.99
C ARG A 16 -3.80 11.23 10.30
N LYS A 17 -2.46 11.34 10.32
CA LYS A 17 -1.74 11.87 11.49
C LYS A 17 -1.81 13.39 11.49
N ASN A 18 -2.51 13.96 12.47
CA ASN A 18 -2.17 15.25 13.04
C ASN A 18 -1.36 14.99 14.31
N GLU A 19 -0.11 14.53 14.20
CA GLU A 19 0.88 14.68 15.28
C GLU A 19 2.27 14.23 14.82
N ALA A 20 3.26 15.01 15.24
CA ALA A 20 4.67 14.83 14.93
C ALA A 20 5.20 13.52 15.53
N ILE A 21 5.82 12.70 14.68
CA ILE A 21 6.51 11.48 15.11
C ILE A 21 7.84 11.91 15.73
N LYS A 22 8.05 11.57 17.00
CA LYS A 22 9.35 11.61 17.67
C LYS A 22 10.04 10.27 17.45
N ASP A 23 11.34 10.32 17.20
CA ASP A 23 12.16 9.17 16.86
C ASP A 23 12.34 8.20 18.04
N GLU A 24 12.48 6.92 17.66
CA GLU A 24 13.22 5.84 18.35
C GLU A 24 12.47 4.92 19.35
N GLU A 25 12.90 3.65 19.33
CA GLU A 25 12.40 2.43 20.00
C GLU A 25 11.39 1.58 19.20
N CYS A 26 11.58 0.25 19.23
CA CYS A 26 10.85 -0.69 18.38
C CYS A 26 9.35 -0.65 18.66
N ASP A 27 8.64 0.07 17.79
CA ASP A 27 7.28 0.59 17.99
C ASP A 27 6.29 -0.54 18.29
N LYS A 28 6.15 -0.83 19.58
CA LYS A 28 4.99 -1.49 20.15
C LYS A 28 3.89 -0.44 20.13
N ASP A 29 3.09 -0.49 19.07
CA ASP A 29 1.68 -0.06 19.00
C ASP A 29 1.38 0.70 17.70
N ALA A 30 1.16 -0.06 16.63
CA ALA A 30 0.43 0.44 15.47
C ALA A 30 -0.95 -0.21 15.34
N LYS A 31 -1.73 -0.24 16.44
CA LYS A 31 -3.18 -0.31 16.30
C LYS A 31 -3.70 1.10 16.08
N SER A 32 -3.71 1.52 14.81
CA SER A 32 -4.35 2.77 14.42
C SER A 32 -5.67 2.47 13.71
N ASP A 33 -6.78 2.75 14.38
CA ASP A 33 -8.14 2.54 13.86
C ASP A 33 -8.55 3.56 12.75
N ASN A 34 -7.57 4.28 12.15
CA ASN A 34 -7.81 5.38 11.21
C ASN A 34 -7.19 5.17 9.81
N TYR A 35 -7.31 3.97 9.23
CA TYR A 35 -7.03 3.72 7.81
C TYR A 35 -8.31 3.88 6.98
N SER A 36 -8.22 4.42 5.76
CA SER A 36 -9.38 4.66 4.89
C SER A 36 -10.20 3.38 4.60
N MET A 37 -9.56 2.20 4.67
CA MET A 37 -10.20 0.89 4.54
C MET A 37 -9.68 -0.16 5.54
N GLY A 38 -9.18 0.29 6.70
CA GLY A 38 -8.58 -0.62 7.68
C GLY A 38 -7.17 -1.10 7.30
N ALA A 39 -6.62 -1.95 8.16
CA ALA A 39 -5.25 -2.45 8.09
C ALA A 39 -5.11 -3.83 7.43
N SER A 40 -6.20 -4.43 6.94
CA SER A 40 -6.18 -5.73 6.26
C SER A 40 -7.04 -5.63 5.01
N LEU A 41 -6.40 -5.74 3.85
CA LEU A 41 -7.02 -5.52 2.55
C LEU A 41 -6.95 -6.78 1.69
N ASN A 42 -7.95 -6.95 0.84
CA ASN A 42 -7.91 -7.86 -0.31
C ASN A 42 -7.93 -7.06 -1.62
N GLN A 43 -7.89 -7.76 -2.75
CA GLN A 43 -7.84 -7.12 -4.08
C GLN A 43 -9.05 -6.21 -4.37
N SER A 44 -10.27 -6.58 -3.94
CA SER A 44 -11.46 -5.75 -4.12
C SER A 44 -11.46 -4.50 -3.23
N ASP A 45 -10.86 -4.58 -2.04
CA ASP A 45 -10.70 -3.41 -1.17
C ASP A 45 -9.79 -2.37 -1.84
N ILE A 46 -8.72 -2.83 -2.50
CA ILE A 46 -7.80 -1.96 -3.24
C ILE A 46 -8.50 -1.30 -4.43
N GLN A 47 -9.34 -2.04 -5.17
CA GLN A 47 -10.16 -1.43 -6.23
C GLN A 47 -11.10 -0.35 -5.67
N THR A 48 -11.68 -0.59 -4.49
CA THR A 48 -12.55 0.37 -3.81
C THR A 48 -11.79 1.64 -3.41
N LEU A 49 -10.53 1.52 -2.94
CA LEU A 49 -9.67 2.68 -2.68
C LEU A 49 -9.47 3.54 -3.94
N VAL A 50 -9.22 2.90 -5.09
CA VAL A 50 -9.08 3.61 -6.37
C VAL A 50 -10.37 4.31 -6.73
N VAL A 51 -11.52 3.63 -6.66
CA VAL A 51 -12.84 4.22 -6.97
C VAL A 51 -13.15 5.42 -6.06
N LYS A 52 -12.88 5.33 -4.76
CA LYS A 52 -13.06 6.46 -3.82
C LYS A 52 -12.14 7.64 -4.15
N SER A 53 -10.94 7.37 -4.64
CA SER A 53 -9.97 8.42 -4.98
C SER A 53 -10.37 9.25 -6.20
N LEU A 54 -11.30 8.75 -7.02
CA LEU A 54 -11.78 9.44 -8.23
C LEU A 54 -12.44 10.78 -7.91
N GLU A 55 -13.02 10.94 -6.71
CA GLU A 55 -13.57 12.22 -6.26
C GLU A 55 -12.50 13.31 -6.18
N SER A 56 -11.27 12.95 -5.83
CA SER A 56 -10.15 13.89 -5.65
C SER A 56 -9.29 14.04 -6.90
N PHE A 57 -9.16 12.97 -7.69
CA PHE A 57 -8.22 12.92 -8.82
C PHE A 57 -8.89 12.88 -10.19
N GLY A 58 -10.22 12.79 -10.23
CA GLY A 58 -10.99 12.69 -11.46
C GLY A 58 -10.99 11.30 -12.08
N VAL A 59 -11.75 11.18 -13.16
CA VAL A 59 -11.97 9.94 -13.93
C VAL A 59 -11.39 10.13 -15.32
N SER A 60 -10.37 9.36 -15.68
CA SER A 60 -9.82 9.35 -17.04
C SER A 60 -9.06 8.06 -17.32
N SER A 61 -9.36 7.43 -18.45
CA SER A 61 -8.63 6.25 -18.96
C SER A 61 -7.16 6.52 -19.32
N HIS A 62 -6.76 7.81 -19.40
CA HIS A 62 -5.36 8.19 -19.58
C HIS A 62 -4.58 8.23 -18.27
N LEU A 63 -5.25 8.35 -17.12
CA LEU A 63 -4.61 8.35 -15.81
C LEU A 63 -4.25 6.91 -15.40
N ARG A 64 -3.16 6.78 -14.66
CA ARG A 64 -2.76 5.53 -14.01
C ARG A 64 -2.84 5.71 -12.51
N TYR A 65 -3.64 4.90 -11.82
CA TYR A 65 -3.75 5.00 -10.36
C TYR A 65 -2.75 4.07 -9.70
N LEU A 66 -1.79 4.60 -8.95
CA LEU A 66 -0.83 3.82 -8.17
C LEU A 66 -1.23 3.85 -6.70
N VAL A 67 -1.47 2.70 -6.09
CA VAL A 67 -1.78 2.57 -4.66
C VAL A 67 -0.55 2.10 -3.89
N LEU A 68 -0.05 2.94 -2.97
CA LEU A 68 1.05 2.56 -2.08
C LEU A 68 0.53 2.28 -0.68
N MET A 69 0.87 1.09 -0.17
CA MET A 69 0.46 0.65 1.16
C MET A 69 1.45 1.12 2.22
N LEU A 70 0.93 1.60 3.36
CA LEU A 70 1.74 1.92 4.53
C LEU A 70 2.27 0.65 5.21
N GLU A 71 3.24 0.85 6.11
CA GLU A 71 3.92 -0.22 6.86
C GLU A 71 2.97 -1.19 7.56
N ASN A 72 1.88 -0.71 8.15
CA ASN A 72 0.99 -1.56 8.94
C ASN A 72 -0.26 -2.04 8.18
N VAL A 73 -0.27 -1.96 6.85
CA VAL A 73 -1.36 -2.48 6.01
C VAL A 73 -1.00 -3.86 5.48
N LEU A 74 -1.74 -4.86 5.90
CA LEU A 74 -1.68 -6.24 5.42
C LEU A 74 -2.49 -6.39 4.12
N VAL A 75 -1.94 -7.10 3.13
CA VAL A 75 -2.66 -7.39 1.89
C VAL A 75 -2.71 -8.90 1.68
N LYS A 76 -3.90 -9.44 1.47
CA LYS A 76 -4.10 -10.88 1.29
C LYS A 76 -3.29 -11.39 0.09
N LYS A 77 -2.55 -12.50 0.29
CA LYS A 77 -1.62 -13.11 -0.69
C LYS A 77 -0.41 -12.25 -1.07
N PHE A 78 -0.20 -11.10 -0.45
CA PHE A 78 1.08 -10.42 -0.52
C PHE A 78 2.18 -11.31 0.07
N CYS A 79 3.38 -11.24 -0.49
CA CYS A 79 4.51 -12.12 -0.15
C CYS A 79 4.42 -13.58 -0.62
N GLN A 80 3.25 -14.04 -1.06
CA GLN A 80 3.06 -15.39 -1.60
C GLN A 80 3.27 -15.37 -3.12
N ASN A 81 4.49 -15.02 -3.55
CA ASN A 81 4.92 -14.81 -4.94
C ASN A 81 4.50 -13.48 -5.60
N VAL A 82 3.95 -12.53 -4.82
CA VAL A 82 3.47 -11.24 -5.36
C VAL A 82 3.82 -10.11 -4.40
N CYS A 83 4.47 -9.05 -4.90
CA CYS A 83 4.83 -7.83 -4.15
C CYS A 83 3.95 -6.62 -4.51
N GLY A 84 3.02 -6.85 -5.41
CA GLY A 84 2.22 -5.83 -6.04
C GLY A 84 1.67 -6.37 -7.35
N THR A 85 0.66 -5.73 -7.87
CA THR A 85 -0.02 -6.18 -9.09
C THR A 85 -0.72 -5.00 -9.75
N HIS A 86 -1.08 -5.17 -11.01
CA HIS A 86 -1.81 -4.21 -11.81
C HIS A 86 -3.10 -4.85 -12.33
N PHE A 87 -4.16 -4.07 -12.34
CA PHE A 87 -5.50 -4.48 -12.75
C PHE A 87 -6.24 -3.29 -13.36
N PHE A 88 -7.47 -3.53 -13.78
CA PHE A 88 -8.40 -2.50 -14.21
C PHE A 88 -9.62 -2.52 -13.30
N THR A 89 -10.20 -1.36 -13.05
CA THR A 89 -11.52 -1.29 -12.41
C THR A 89 -12.57 -1.88 -13.34
N PHE A 90 -13.69 -2.34 -12.77
CA PHE A 90 -14.87 -2.64 -13.56
C PHE A 90 -15.53 -1.35 -14.06
N PRO A 91 -16.05 -1.31 -15.31
CA PRO A 91 -16.87 -0.20 -15.79
C PRO A 91 -18.08 0.00 -14.88
N SER A 92 -18.37 1.25 -14.54
CA SER A 92 -19.53 1.65 -13.77
C SER A 92 -19.84 3.12 -14.01
N ASN A 93 -21.01 3.58 -13.57
CA ASN A 93 -21.34 5.00 -13.61
C ASN A 93 -20.29 5.87 -12.87
N VAL A 94 -19.75 5.38 -11.74
CA VAL A 94 -18.71 6.08 -10.97
C VAL A 94 -17.40 6.21 -11.74
N THR A 95 -17.09 5.26 -12.65
CA THR A 95 -15.91 5.33 -13.52
C THR A 95 -16.25 5.89 -14.91
N SER A 96 -17.42 6.52 -15.07
CA SER A 96 -17.93 7.02 -16.35
C SER A 96 -17.86 5.96 -17.46
N ASP A 97 -18.23 4.73 -17.13
CA ASP A 97 -18.20 3.53 -17.98
C ASP A 97 -16.81 3.19 -18.56
N GLN A 98 -15.75 3.78 -18.01
CA GLN A 98 -14.36 3.49 -18.38
C GLN A 98 -13.75 2.41 -17.46
N MET A 99 -12.86 1.60 -18.04
CA MET A 99 -11.95 0.74 -17.29
C MET A 99 -10.70 1.56 -16.92
N LEU A 100 -10.48 1.79 -15.64
CA LEU A 100 -9.37 2.61 -15.16
C LEU A 100 -8.20 1.70 -14.76
N PRO A 101 -7.01 1.85 -15.38
CA PRO A 101 -5.83 1.07 -15.01
C PRO A 101 -5.31 1.51 -13.64
N TYR A 102 -5.06 0.54 -12.78
CA TYR A 102 -4.41 0.78 -11.50
C TYR A 102 -3.38 -0.29 -11.16
N ALA A 103 -2.41 0.09 -10.35
CA ALA A 103 -1.44 -0.82 -9.77
C ALA A 103 -1.36 -0.59 -8.27
N TRP A 104 -0.94 -1.60 -7.52
CA TRP A 104 -0.63 -1.43 -6.11
C TRP A 104 0.67 -2.15 -5.75
N ILE A 105 1.35 -1.61 -4.73
CA ILE A 105 2.58 -2.15 -4.18
C ILE A 105 2.41 -2.21 -2.66
N GLY A 106 2.67 -3.38 -2.09
CA GLY A 106 2.60 -3.60 -0.64
C GLY A 106 3.94 -3.33 0.05
N ASN A 107 3.93 -3.24 1.38
CA ASN A 107 5.15 -3.01 2.15
C ASN A 107 5.89 -4.32 2.45
N LEU A 108 7.06 -4.50 1.82
CA LEU A 108 7.89 -5.70 1.96
C LEU A 108 8.51 -5.84 3.35
N ALA A 109 8.94 -4.74 3.96
CA ALA A 109 9.60 -4.75 5.26
C ALA A 109 8.70 -5.35 6.36
N LYS A 110 7.37 -5.16 6.25
CA LYS A 110 6.42 -5.67 7.26
C LYS A 110 5.99 -7.11 7.04
N GLN A 111 5.57 -7.46 5.82
CA GLN A 111 4.94 -8.77 5.55
C GLN A 111 5.91 -9.81 4.97
N CYS A 112 7.10 -9.37 4.53
CA CYS A 112 8.14 -10.21 3.94
C CYS A 112 9.54 -10.01 4.56
N PRO A 113 9.70 -9.86 5.88
CA PRO A 113 11.00 -9.52 6.47
C PRO A 113 12.10 -10.54 6.11
N GLU A 114 11.74 -11.81 5.90
CA GLU A 114 12.72 -12.88 5.64
C GLU A 114 12.88 -13.24 4.15
N ILE A 115 11.98 -12.80 3.25
CA ILE A 115 11.95 -13.24 1.84
C ILE A 115 12.68 -12.26 0.92
N TYR A 116 12.67 -10.96 1.23
CA TYR A 116 13.30 -9.91 0.39
C TYR A 116 14.55 -9.27 1.04
N ALA A 117 15.01 -9.83 2.17
CA ALA A 117 16.26 -9.48 2.82
C ALA A 117 17.51 -10.17 2.20
N TRP A 118 17.32 -11.11 1.27
CA TRP A 118 18.45 -11.86 0.73
C TRP A 118 19.25 -11.03 -0.30
N SER A 119 20.34 -10.43 0.19
CA SER A 119 21.58 -9.95 -0.47
C SER A 119 22.01 -8.55 0.00
N TYR A 120 21.11 -7.77 0.61
CA TYR A 120 21.38 -6.38 1.03
C TYR A 120 20.75 -5.97 2.36
N ALA A 121 20.18 -6.91 3.12
CA ALA A 121 19.78 -6.57 4.48
C ALA A 121 21.04 -6.20 5.28
N PRO A 122 21.13 -4.98 5.84
CA PRO A 122 22.17 -4.70 6.82
C PRO A 122 22.05 -5.73 7.95
N GLU A 123 23.16 -6.09 8.59
CA GLU A 123 23.20 -7.05 9.70
C GLU A 123 22.19 -6.72 10.82
N SER A 124 21.66 -5.50 10.83
CA SER A 124 20.61 -4.99 11.70
C SER A 124 19.17 -5.24 11.25
N PHE A 125 18.86 -6.19 10.35
CA PHE A 125 17.49 -6.74 10.23
C PHE A 125 17.17 -7.62 11.45
N VAL A 126 17.37 -7.04 12.63
CA VAL A 126 16.92 -7.53 13.91
C VAL A 126 15.41 -7.44 13.83
N VAL A 127 14.77 -8.57 13.55
CA VAL A 127 13.41 -8.80 14.05
C VAL A 127 13.49 -8.44 15.53
N CYS A 128 12.68 -7.49 15.99
CA CYS A 128 12.52 -7.26 17.42
C CYS A 128 11.90 -8.51 18.04
N THR A 129 12.72 -9.54 18.23
CA THR A 129 12.44 -10.64 19.13
C THR A 129 12.41 -10.00 20.51
N PRO A 130 11.28 -10.05 21.25
CA PRO A 130 11.36 -9.75 22.67
C PRO A 130 12.44 -10.67 23.23
N SER A 131 13.41 -10.08 23.91
CA SER A 131 14.51 -10.81 24.56
C SER A 131 13.90 -11.98 25.32
N LEU A 132 14.10 -13.20 24.83
CA LEU A 132 13.82 -14.38 25.61
C LEU A 132 14.88 -14.36 26.70
N ASN A 133 14.51 -13.86 27.88
CA ASN A 133 15.31 -14.01 29.08
C ASN A 133 15.39 -15.51 29.38
N LEU A 134 16.36 -16.19 28.78
CA LEU A 134 16.91 -17.43 29.29
C LEU A 134 18.01 -17.03 30.24
N LEU A 135 17.61 -16.83 31.50
CA LEU A 135 18.35 -17.09 32.74
C LEU A 135 17.40 -16.86 33.92
#